data_AF-A0AAW0CH03-F1
#
_entry.id   AF-A0AAW0CH03-F1
#
_cell.length_a   1.000
_cell.length_b   1.000
_cell.length_c   1.000
_cell.angle_alpha   90.00
_cell.angle_beta   90.00
_cell.angle_gamma   90.00
#
_symmetry.space_group_name_H-M   'P 1'
#
loop_
_entity.id
_entity.type
_entity.pdbx_description
1 polymer ?
#
loop_
_entity_poly.entity_id
_entity_poly.type
_entity_poly.pdbx_seq_one_letter_code
_entity_poly.pdbx_strand_id
1 'polypeptide(L)'
;MSVTLTDTWPTDWSYVSEGGANIVLVYQGPPSQLFDGTALRLKKCSWKAEKPQHQEENSGGIQSVVFQKSCLERLVPPVHLPRLELVDVGKDGEKWLEALAALCEPRRFSERREKDGIDVTQDKALLATNLVGGRGIAVEIKPKWGFLPSPTYLSNSSQPIKTQTCRFCLHSNSRAQNGKTVSSGYCPLDLYSGDEVRMKTALDSLCDAWIESNGTINNFKVFVRGKMILPEDRSSLIGLVNDKQDAKEALTTALLPILKSTPVLQILSRLQQTLDPLDIEGLASLCNLQSPGPDPTVTEWTDFVTRYLEAPSPPPPADAAHLRYHILAHLLSATFKDCSLIVRVPDGTATLIDLDPKSIDRLRKWEKMDKELVAAYANVPVADRKVCADA
;
A
#
# COMPACT_ATOMS: atom_id res chain seq x y z
N MET A 1 24.10 10.16 24.10
CA MET A 1 24.10 8.73 23.75
C MET A 1 22.94 8.50 22.80
N SER A 2 23.13 7.74 21.71
CA SER A 2 22.01 7.34 20.86
C SER A 2 21.10 6.39 21.62
N VAL A 3 19.79 6.62 21.59
CA VAL A 3 18.80 5.71 22.17
C VAL A 3 18.76 4.43 21.34
N THR A 4 18.77 3.28 22.01
CA THR A 4 18.79 1.93 21.46
C THR A 4 17.56 1.15 21.91
N LEU A 5 17.29 0.01 21.28
CA LEU A 5 16.17 -0.84 21.70
C LEU A 5 16.35 -1.39 23.12
N THR A 6 17.59 -1.69 23.52
CA THR A 6 17.94 -2.12 24.89
C THR A 6 17.71 -1.06 25.97
N ASP A 7 17.39 0.19 25.61
CA ASP A 7 16.95 1.20 26.58
C ASP A 7 15.47 1.02 26.98
N THR A 8 14.76 0.06 26.38
CA THR A 8 13.40 -0.37 26.74
C THR A 8 13.41 -1.76 27.36
N TRP A 9 12.32 -2.18 27.99
CA TRP A 9 12.12 -3.55 28.42
C TRP A 9 11.41 -4.38 27.35
N PRO A 10 11.69 -5.68 27.19
CA PRO A 10 10.92 -6.54 26.28
C PRO A 10 9.41 -6.51 26.57
N THR A 11 9.01 -6.32 27.82
CA THR A 11 7.60 -6.19 28.25
C THR A 11 6.95 -4.88 27.82
N ASP A 12 7.73 -3.88 27.41
CA ASP A 12 7.20 -2.63 26.85
C ASP A 12 6.67 -2.83 25.42
N TRP A 13 6.90 -4.00 24.81
CA TRP A 13 6.51 -4.30 23.44
C TRP A 13 5.46 -5.40 23.39
N SER A 14 4.31 -5.10 22.80
CA SER A 14 3.21 -6.04 22.65
C SER A 14 3.10 -6.57 21.23
N TYR A 15 3.12 -7.90 21.06
CA TYR A 15 2.84 -8.57 19.79
C TYR A 15 1.50 -8.11 19.19
N VAL A 16 1.50 -7.79 17.90
CA VAL A 16 0.29 -7.43 17.13
C VAL A 16 0.03 -8.41 16.00
N SER A 17 1.02 -8.65 15.15
CA SER A 17 0.86 -9.47 13.95
C SER A 17 2.21 -9.95 13.43
N GLU A 18 2.18 -10.87 12.47
CA GLU A 18 3.37 -11.29 11.74
C GLU A 18 3.08 -11.63 10.28
N GLY A 19 4.06 -11.37 9.42
CA GLY A 19 4.07 -11.74 8.02
C GLY A 19 5.00 -12.91 7.73
N GLY A 20 5.39 -13.08 6.46
CA GLY A 20 6.39 -14.07 6.07
C GLY A 20 7.79 -13.75 6.59
N ALA A 21 8.19 -12.47 6.55
CA ALA A 21 9.56 -12.04 6.83
C ALA A 21 9.74 -11.29 8.15
N ASN A 22 8.68 -10.70 8.71
CA ASN A 22 8.77 -9.83 9.88
C ASN A 22 7.68 -10.14 10.92
N ILE A 23 8.01 -9.89 12.18
CA ILE A 23 7.07 -9.79 13.30
C ILE A 23 6.85 -8.30 13.63
N VAL A 24 5.63 -7.94 14.04
CA VAL A 24 5.26 -6.56 14.35
C VAL A 24 4.76 -6.46 15.79
N LEU A 25 5.38 -5.56 16.55
CA LEU A 25 5.05 -5.25 17.93
C LEU A 25 4.73 -3.77 18.08
N VAL A 26 3.97 -3.37 19.09
CA VAL A 26 3.67 -1.97 19.40
C VAL A 26 4.24 -1.58 20.75
N TYR A 27 4.74 -0.36 20.85
CA TYR A 27 5.25 0.18 22.11
C TYR A 27 4.10 0.50 23.08
N GLN A 28 4.26 0.07 24.33
CA GLN A 28 3.34 0.26 25.46
C GLN A 28 4.10 0.58 26.76
N GLY A 29 5.39 0.92 26.65
CA GLY A 29 6.23 1.25 27.79
C GLY A 29 6.01 2.66 28.36
N PRO A 30 6.91 3.10 29.24
CA PRO A 30 6.94 4.48 29.75
C PRO A 30 7.05 5.53 28.63
N PRO A 31 6.64 6.79 28.85
CA PRO A 31 6.73 7.84 27.84
C PRO A 31 8.12 7.95 27.22
N SER A 32 8.20 7.91 25.90
CA SER A 32 9.44 7.99 25.13
C SER A 32 9.24 8.74 23.83
N GLN A 33 10.03 9.79 23.61
CA GLN A 33 9.99 10.57 22.37
C GLN A 33 10.25 9.72 21.11
N LEU A 34 11.07 8.66 21.23
CA LEU A 34 11.42 7.79 20.10
C LEU A 34 10.36 6.71 19.86
N PHE A 35 9.89 6.06 20.93
CA PHE A 35 9.07 4.84 20.82
C PHE A 35 7.57 5.11 20.91
N ASP A 36 7.13 6.24 21.48
CA ASP A 36 5.70 6.57 21.57
C ASP A 36 5.05 6.61 20.19
N GLY A 37 3.90 5.93 20.08
CA GLY A 37 3.15 5.83 18.84
C GLY A 37 3.85 5.03 17.74
N THR A 38 4.83 4.18 18.08
CA THR A 38 5.53 3.34 17.11
C THR A 38 5.13 1.86 17.16
N ALA A 39 5.40 1.20 16.05
CA ALA A 39 5.43 -0.24 15.91
C ALA A 39 6.86 -0.68 15.56
N LEU A 40 7.38 -1.67 16.27
CA LEU A 40 8.67 -2.32 16.02
C LEU A 40 8.46 -3.46 15.04
N ARG A 41 9.26 -3.47 13.97
CA ARG A 41 9.34 -4.57 13.00
C ARG A 41 10.68 -5.26 13.15
N LEU A 42 10.65 -6.55 13.50
CA LEU A 42 11.83 -7.40 13.64
C LEU A 42 11.82 -8.48 12.57
N LYS A 43 13.01 -8.80 12.06
CA LYS A 43 13.20 -9.87 11.08
C LYS A 43 12.93 -11.24 11.70
N LYS A 44 12.50 -12.18 10.86
CA LYS A 44 12.37 -13.58 11.21
C LYS A 44 13.40 -14.44 10.48
N CYS A 45 13.92 -15.45 11.15
CA CYS A 45 14.81 -16.45 10.58
C CYS A 45 14.10 -17.82 10.53
N SER A 46 14.20 -18.50 9.39
CA SER A 46 13.63 -19.84 9.19
C SER A 46 14.47 -20.88 9.93
N TRP A 47 13.82 -21.83 10.60
CA TRP A 47 14.51 -22.93 11.29
C TRP A 47 15.17 -23.92 10.33
N LYS A 48 14.69 -23.98 9.08
CA LYS A 48 15.16 -24.93 8.05
C LYS A 48 16.14 -24.30 7.06
N ALA A 49 16.36 -22.99 7.12
CA ALA A 49 17.35 -22.36 6.27
C ALA A 49 18.74 -22.57 6.88
N GLU A 50 19.71 -23.02 6.08
CA GLU A 50 21.11 -22.89 6.45
C GLU A 50 21.38 -21.40 6.72
N LYS A 51 22.08 -21.08 7.83
CA LYS A 51 22.44 -19.70 8.18
C LYS A 51 23.01 -19.03 6.93
N PRO A 52 22.41 -17.93 6.42
CA PRO A 52 22.94 -17.28 5.24
C PRO A 52 24.40 -16.90 5.49
N GLN A 53 25.32 -17.48 4.73
CA GLN A 53 26.64 -16.88 4.56
C GLN A 53 26.38 -15.45 4.07
N HIS A 54 27.00 -14.49 4.76
CA HIS A 54 26.87 -13.06 4.54
C HIS A 54 26.49 -12.65 3.10
N GLN A 55 25.51 -11.73 3.01
CA GLN A 55 25.11 -10.90 1.86
C GLN A 55 23.81 -11.35 1.14
N GLU A 56 22.67 -10.74 1.53
CA GLU A 56 21.69 -10.05 0.65
C GLU A 56 20.36 -9.77 1.37
N GLU A 57 19.93 -10.61 2.33
CA GLU A 57 18.64 -10.42 3.04
C GLU A 57 18.65 -9.34 4.13
N ASN A 58 19.83 -8.81 4.49
CA ASN A 58 19.95 -7.74 5.49
C ASN A 58 19.35 -6.40 5.02
N SER A 59 19.00 -6.31 3.73
CA SER A 59 18.74 -5.09 2.99
C SER A 59 17.27 -4.64 2.97
N GLY A 60 16.26 -5.51 3.09
CA GLY A 60 14.87 -5.14 2.80
C GLY A 60 14.32 -3.95 3.62
N GLY A 61 14.46 -3.99 4.96
CA GLY A 61 14.02 -2.89 5.83
C GLY A 61 14.86 -1.62 5.68
N ILE A 62 16.18 -1.77 5.50
CA ILE A 62 17.11 -0.65 5.29
C ILE A 62 16.84 0.02 3.94
N GLN A 63 16.70 -0.77 2.87
CA GLN A 63 16.36 -0.31 1.53
C GLN A 63 15.00 0.39 1.51
N SER A 64 14.00 -0.12 2.24
CA SER A 64 12.69 0.55 2.35
C SER A 64 12.81 1.94 3.01
N VAL A 65 13.61 2.06 4.09
CA VAL A 65 13.89 3.36 4.74
C VAL A 65 14.65 4.31 3.80
N VAL A 66 15.71 3.83 3.14
CA VAL A 66 16.50 4.67 2.24
C VAL A 66 15.67 5.09 1.01
N PHE A 67 14.89 4.18 0.44
CA PHE A 67 13.99 4.48 -0.66
C PHE A 67 12.92 5.51 -0.25
N GLN A 68 12.31 5.37 0.93
CA GLN A 68 11.35 6.36 1.41
C GLN A 68 11.98 7.75 1.53
N LYS A 69 13.12 7.86 2.20
CA LYS A 69 13.80 9.14 2.44
C LYS A 69 14.35 9.78 1.17
N SER A 70 14.97 9.00 0.29
CA SER A 70 15.62 9.52 -0.92
C SER A 70 14.66 9.72 -2.09
N CYS A 71 13.50 9.04 -2.11
CA CYS A 71 12.57 9.05 -3.23
C CYS A 71 11.16 9.50 -2.82
N LEU A 72 10.48 8.78 -1.91
CA LEU A 72 9.07 9.00 -1.64
C LEU A 72 8.79 10.35 -0.95
N GLU A 73 9.62 10.75 0.01
CA GLU A 73 9.47 12.03 0.73
C GLU A 73 9.65 13.27 -0.18
N ARG A 74 10.24 13.09 -1.37
CA ARG A 74 10.33 14.13 -2.41
C ARG A 74 9.08 14.23 -3.29
N LEU A 75 8.27 13.17 -3.32
CA LEU A 75 7.07 13.06 -4.17
C LEU A 75 5.77 13.25 -3.38
N VAL A 76 5.77 12.82 -2.12
CA VAL A 76 4.64 12.85 -1.18
C VAL A 76 5.09 13.57 0.09
N PRO A 77 4.34 14.58 0.56
CA PRO A 77 4.65 15.27 1.81
C PRO A 77 4.79 14.28 2.98
N PRO A 78 5.81 14.41 3.85
CA PRO A 78 6.05 13.46 4.94
C PRO A 78 4.88 13.24 5.90
N VAL A 79 3.97 14.21 6.03
CA VAL A 79 2.73 14.08 6.84
C VAL A 79 1.80 12.97 6.33
N HIS A 80 1.90 12.62 5.04
CA HIS A 80 1.13 11.55 4.41
C HIS A 80 1.93 10.24 4.28
N LEU A 81 3.10 10.14 4.90
CA LEU A 81 3.94 8.94 4.93
C LEU A 81 4.15 8.48 6.37
N PRO A 82 4.30 7.17 6.63
CA PRO A 82 4.68 6.70 7.94
C PRO A 82 6.10 7.15 8.26
N ARG A 83 6.35 7.57 9.51
CA ARG A 83 7.73 7.65 10.00
C ARG A 83 8.35 6.26 9.96
N LEU A 84 9.48 6.13 9.27
CA LEU A 84 10.31 4.92 9.23
C LEU A 84 11.73 5.25 9.71
N GLU A 85 12.16 4.58 10.77
CA GLU A 85 13.45 4.83 11.41
C GLU A 85 14.15 3.53 11.75
N LEU A 86 15.45 3.45 11.45
CA LEU A 86 16.29 2.36 11.93
C LEU A 86 16.75 2.71 13.35
N VAL A 87 16.59 1.75 14.27
CA VAL A 87 17.11 1.85 15.64
C VAL A 87 18.12 0.75 15.86
N ASP A 88 19.25 1.09 16.48
CA ASP A 88 20.24 0.09 16.88
C ASP A 88 19.65 -0.75 18.03
N VAL A 89 19.83 -2.07 17.98
CA VAL A 89 19.31 -2.96 19.02
C VAL A 89 20.07 -2.71 20.33
N GLY A 90 21.38 -2.49 20.26
CA GLY A 90 22.23 -2.17 21.40
C GLY A 90 23.15 -3.32 21.84
N LYS A 91 24.01 -3.07 22.84
CA LYS A 91 25.10 -3.99 23.23
C LYS A 91 24.60 -5.33 23.80
N ASP A 92 23.48 -5.31 24.53
CA ASP A 92 22.83 -6.51 25.09
C ASP A 92 21.67 -7.01 24.21
N GLY A 93 21.71 -6.66 22.92
CA GLY A 93 20.61 -6.84 21.99
C GLY A 93 20.16 -8.29 21.78
N GLU A 94 21.09 -9.23 21.71
CA GLU A 94 20.78 -10.66 21.53
C GLU A 94 19.93 -11.19 22.70
N LYS A 95 20.35 -10.97 23.95
CA LYS A 95 19.60 -11.36 25.14
C LYS A 95 18.24 -10.66 25.23
N TRP A 96 18.20 -9.38 24.84
CA TRP A 96 16.97 -8.61 24.81
C TRP A 96 15.96 -9.19 23.80
N LEU A 97 16.43 -9.53 22.59
CA LEU A 97 15.62 -10.13 21.53
C LEU A 97 15.18 -11.56 21.89
N GLU A 98 16.02 -12.35 22.55
CA GLU A 98 15.66 -13.67 23.10
C GLU A 98 14.51 -13.56 24.11
N ALA A 99 14.63 -12.62 25.07
CA ALA A 99 13.58 -12.38 26.06
C ALA A 99 12.27 -11.91 25.40
N LEU A 100 12.37 -11.02 24.40
CA LEU A 100 11.19 -10.58 23.64
C LEU A 100 10.56 -11.74 22.85
N ALA A 101 11.37 -12.57 22.20
CA ALA A 101 10.91 -13.74 21.46
C ALA A 101 10.13 -14.68 22.38
N ALA A 102 10.67 -14.99 23.56
CA ALA A 102 10.00 -15.82 24.56
C ALA A 102 8.63 -15.27 25.00
N LEU A 103 8.49 -13.94 25.13
CA LEU A 103 7.20 -13.29 25.42
C LEU A 103 6.21 -13.37 24.25
N CYS A 104 6.70 -13.38 23.02
CA CYS A 104 5.88 -13.43 21.82
C CYS A 104 5.39 -14.84 21.49
N GLU A 105 6.23 -15.86 21.67
CA GLU A 105 5.98 -17.24 21.23
C GLU A 105 4.59 -17.80 21.62
N PRO A 106 4.08 -17.63 22.86
CA PRO A 106 2.75 -18.13 23.21
C PRO A 106 1.61 -17.51 22.39
N ARG A 107 1.81 -16.31 21.84
CA ARG A 107 0.81 -15.54 21.07
C ARG A 107 0.86 -15.81 19.57
N ARG A 108 1.91 -16.46 19.08
CA ARG A 108 2.09 -16.78 17.66
C ARG A 108 1.28 -18.01 17.26
N PHE A 109 0.78 -18.01 16.02
CA PHE A 109 0.11 -19.18 15.44
C PHE A 109 1.06 -20.39 15.35
N SER A 110 0.55 -21.60 15.60
CA SER A 110 1.34 -22.84 15.61
C SER A 110 2.18 -23.05 14.35
N GLU A 111 1.57 -22.81 13.18
CA GLU A 111 2.21 -22.99 11.87
C GLU A 111 3.38 -22.01 11.66
N ARG A 112 3.33 -20.85 12.32
CA ARG A 112 4.42 -19.86 12.26
C ARG A 112 5.59 -20.28 13.15
N ARG A 113 5.30 -20.75 14.36
CA ARG A 113 6.31 -21.22 15.32
C ARG A 113 7.14 -22.37 14.78
N GLU A 114 6.52 -23.27 14.04
CA GLU A 114 7.20 -24.41 13.41
C GLU A 114 8.11 -24.00 12.24
N LYS A 115 7.90 -22.82 11.67
CA LYS A 115 8.60 -22.36 10.47
C LYS A 115 9.79 -21.45 10.79
N ASP A 116 9.58 -20.49 11.68
CA ASP A 116 10.51 -19.38 11.88
C ASP A 116 10.39 -18.75 13.28
N GLY A 117 11.40 -17.97 13.67
CA GLY A 117 11.41 -17.17 14.90
C GLY A 117 12.07 -15.82 14.70
N ILE A 118 12.09 -14.99 15.74
CA ILE A 118 12.77 -13.69 15.69
C ILE A 118 14.26 -13.91 15.46
N ASP A 119 14.86 -13.18 14.51
CA ASP A 119 16.31 -13.16 14.34
C ASP A 119 16.95 -12.40 15.50
N VAL A 120 17.46 -13.14 16.49
CA VAL A 120 18.11 -12.57 17.68
C VAL A 120 19.51 -12.01 17.39
N THR A 121 20.05 -12.24 16.19
CA THR A 121 21.39 -11.77 15.79
C THR A 121 21.38 -10.41 15.09
N GLN A 122 20.19 -9.85 14.81
CA GLN A 122 20.07 -8.56 14.14
C GLN A 122 20.58 -7.42 15.02
N ASP A 123 21.36 -6.51 14.43
CA ASP A 123 21.95 -5.34 15.10
C ASP A 123 21.08 -4.08 14.97
N LYS A 124 20.13 -4.09 14.04
CA LYS A 124 19.18 -3.01 13.78
C LYS A 124 17.76 -3.53 13.66
N ALA A 125 16.83 -2.73 14.16
CA ALA A 125 15.40 -2.93 14.01
C ALA A 125 14.74 -1.74 13.29
N LEU A 126 13.55 -1.95 12.74
CA LEU A 126 12.79 -0.92 12.05
C LEU A 126 11.64 -0.45 12.95
N LEU A 127 11.63 0.84 13.29
CA LEU A 127 10.49 1.53 13.87
C LEU A 127 9.63 2.11 12.76
N ALA A 128 8.32 1.88 12.85
CA ALA A 128 7.31 2.46 11.97
C ALA A 128 6.25 3.19 12.80
N THR A 129 5.54 4.15 12.21
CA THR A 129 4.37 4.74 12.87
C THR A 129 3.29 3.68 13.13
N ASN A 130 2.72 3.65 14.34
CA ASN A 130 1.59 2.81 14.67
C ASN A 130 0.29 3.42 14.13
N LEU A 131 -0.06 3.07 12.89
CA LEU A 131 -1.18 3.66 12.17
C LEU A 131 -2.56 3.10 12.54
N VAL A 132 -2.62 1.92 13.18
CA VAL A 132 -3.87 1.23 13.50
C VAL A 132 -4.19 1.18 14.99
N GLY A 133 -3.20 1.45 15.84
CA GLY A 133 -3.34 1.53 17.29
C GLY A 133 -3.85 2.88 17.80
N GLY A 134 -3.76 3.07 19.12
CA GLY A 134 -4.11 4.32 19.78
C GLY A 134 -5.61 4.52 20.01
N ARG A 135 -6.01 5.78 20.19
CA ARG A 135 -7.42 6.18 20.38
C ARG A 135 -8.11 6.31 19.02
N GLY A 136 -9.42 6.07 19.02
CA GLY A 136 -10.28 6.20 17.85
C GLY A 136 -10.26 4.98 16.92
N ILE A 137 -10.52 5.23 15.64
CA ILE A 137 -10.56 4.21 14.58
C ILE A 137 -9.54 4.53 13.50
N ALA A 138 -9.06 3.49 12.83
CA ALA A 138 -8.27 3.59 11.62
C ALA A 138 -8.94 2.77 10.50
N VAL A 139 -9.02 3.34 9.30
CA VAL A 139 -9.62 2.69 8.14
C VAL A 139 -8.57 2.59 7.05
N GLU A 140 -8.27 1.36 6.62
CA GLU A 140 -7.40 1.09 5.46
C GLU A 140 -8.28 1.01 4.20
N ILE A 141 -8.00 1.85 3.22
CA ILE A 141 -8.65 1.88 1.91
C ILE A 141 -7.61 1.54 0.84
N LYS A 142 -7.92 0.65 -0.10
CA LYS A 142 -7.12 0.48 -1.32
C LYS A 142 -7.77 1.26 -2.46
N PRO A 143 -7.33 2.50 -2.72
CA PRO A 143 -8.07 3.41 -3.60
C PRO A 143 -8.01 2.98 -5.07
N LYS A 144 -6.97 2.22 -5.47
CA LYS A 144 -6.69 1.81 -6.86
C LYS A 144 -6.40 3.03 -7.74
N TRP A 145 -6.65 2.90 -9.05
CA TRP A 145 -6.24 3.82 -10.11
C TRP A 145 -7.23 4.98 -10.21
N GLY A 146 -6.77 6.21 -9.98
CA GLY A 146 -7.57 7.43 -9.96
C GLY A 146 -7.61 8.19 -11.28
N PHE A 147 -7.40 7.53 -12.42
CA PHE A 147 -7.39 8.15 -13.75
C PHE A 147 -7.77 7.14 -14.85
N LEU A 148 -8.14 7.66 -16.03
CA LEU A 148 -8.23 6.90 -17.28
C LEU A 148 -6.95 7.11 -18.13
N PRO A 149 -6.43 6.06 -18.80
CA PRO A 149 -5.21 6.17 -19.60
C PRO A 149 -5.35 7.10 -20.80
N SER A 150 -4.24 7.72 -21.19
CA SER A 150 -4.17 8.51 -22.43
C SER A 150 -4.47 7.65 -23.66
N PRO A 151 -5.28 8.12 -24.63
CA PRO A 151 -5.54 7.38 -25.86
C PRO A 151 -4.33 7.26 -26.78
N THR A 152 -3.29 8.09 -26.60
CA THR A 152 -2.16 8.25 -27.55
C THR A 152 -1.44 6.94 -27.89
N TYR A 153 -1.33 6.03 -26.93
CA TYR A 153 -0.54 4.80 -27.06
C TYR A 153 -1.39 3.53 -26.98
N LEU A 154 -2.71 3.68 -27.03
CA LEU A 154 -3.63 2.55 -27.01
C LEU A 154 -3.88 2.06 -28.44
N SER A 155 -4.09 0.75 -28.59
CA SER A 155 -4.51 0.19 -29.87
C SER A 155 -5.96 0.55 -30.19
N ASN A 156 -6.33 0.55 -31.47
CA ASN A 156 -7.71 0.82 -31.92
C ASN A 156 -8.75 -0.11 -31.28
N SER A 157 -8.36 -1.33 -30.88
CA SER A 157 -9.24 -2.30 -30.25
C SER A 157 -9.41 -2.06 -28.74
N SER A 158 -8.36 -1.60 -28.04
CA SER A 158 -8.40 -1.37 -26.59
C SER A 158 -8.85 0.04 -26.21
N GLN A 159 -8.55 1.04 -27.05
CA GLN A 159 -8.88 2.45 -26.83
C GLN A 159 -10.35 2.67 -26.42
N PRO A 160 -11.38 2.21 -27.16
CA PRO A 160 -12.78 2.50 -26.80
C PRO A 160 -13.23 1.85 -25.48
N ILE A 161 -12.46 0.89 -24.94
CA ILE A 161 -12.72 0.25 -23.65
C ILE A 161 -11.97 1.01 -22.55
N LYS A 162 -10.65 1.17 -22.69
CA LYS A 162 -9.78 1.67 -21.63
C LYS A 162 -9.97 3.17 -21.35
N THR A 163 -10.43 3.95 -22.32
CA THR A 163 -10.73 5.37 -22.13
C THR A 163 -12.13 5.65 -21.59
N GLN A 164 -12.96 4.61 -21.40
CA GLN A 164 -14.32 4.75 -20.86
C GLN A 164 -14.52 3.97 -19.56
N THR A 165 -13.86 2.83 -19.38
CA THR A 165 -13.98 2.00 -18.18
C THR A 165 -12.65 1.94 -17.44
N CYS A 166 -12.65 2.38 -16.18
CA CYS A 166 -11.42 2.38 -15.38
C CYS A 166 -10.90 0.96 -15.12
N ARG A 167 -9.59 0.86 -14.85
CA ARG A 167 -8.89 -0.43 -14.62
C ARG A 167 -9.57 -1.30 -13.56
N PHE A 168 -10.03 -0.70 -12.46
CA PHE A 168 -10.71 -1.45 -11.40
C PHE A 168 -12.06 -2.00 -11.86
N CYS A 169 -12.86 -1.24 -12.61
CA CYS A 169 -14.15 -1.71 -13.11
C CYS A 169 -13.99 -2.84 -14.13
N LEU A 170 -13.00 -2.74 -15.03
CA LEU A 170 -12.63 -3.82 -15.96
C LEU A 170 -12.28 -5.11 -15.19
N HIS A 171 -11.40 -4.99 -14.21
CA HIS A 171 -10.95 -6.14 -13.42
C HIS A 171 -12.06 -6.71 -12.54
N SER A 172 -12.92 -5.87 -11.98
CA SER A 172 -14.06 -6.30 -11.16
C SER A 172 -15.07 -7.08 -11.98
N ASN A 173 -15.36 -6.64 -13.22
CA ASN A 173 -16.21 -7.39 -14.14
C ASN A 173 -15.64 -8.80 -14.42
N SER A 174 -14.36 -8.88 -14.77
CA SER A 174 -13.70 -10.18 -15.01
C SER A 174 -13.71 -11.07 -13.75
N ARG A 175 -13.49 -10.50 -12.55
CA ARG A 175 -13.55 -11.26 -11.30
C ARG A 175 -14.95 -11.76 -10.97
N ALA A 176 -15.99 -10.94 -11.19
CA ALA A 176 -17.38 -11.32 -10.98
C ALA A 176 -17.81 -12.46 -11.92
N GLN A 177 -17.42 -12.40 -13.20
CA GLN A 177 -17.64 -13.49 -14.16
C GLN A 177 -16.97 -14.82 -13.72
N ASN A 178 -15.88 -14.74 -12.96
CA ASN A 178 -15.19 -15.89 -12.36
C ASN A 178 -15.71 -16.27 -10.96
N GLY A 179 -16.90 -15.79 -10.56
CA GLY A 179 -17.54 -16.13 -9.28
C GLY A 179 -16.85 -15.56 -8.04
N LYS A 180 -15.95 -14.57 -8.18
CA LYS A 180 -15.27 -13.94 -7.03
C LYS A 180 -16.08 -12.77 -6.49
N THR A 181 -16.15 -12.65 -5.17
CA THR A 181 -16.67 -11.45 -4.50
C THR A 181 -15.83 -10.22 -4.88
N VAL A 182 -16.52 -9.15 -5.27
CA VAL A 182 -15.95 -7.86 -5.68
C VAL A 182 -16.72 -6.72 -5.01
N SER A 183 -16.10 -5.55 -4.89
CA SER A 183 -16.81 -4.33 -4.47
C SER A 183 -17.68 -3.81 -5.62
N SER A 184 -18.82 -4.45 -5.85
CA SER A 184 -19.84 -3.98 -6.79
C SER A 184 -20.24 -2.53 -6.44
N GLY A 185 -20.32 -1.66 -7.44
CA GLY A 185 -20.61 -0.24 -7.24
C GLY A 185 -19.38 0.66 -7.07
N TYR A 186 -18.30 0.18 -6.43
CA TYR A 186 -17.11 1.02 -6.21
C TYR A 186 -16.41 1.39 -7.53
N CYS A 187 -16.24 2.70 -7.75
CA CYS A 187 -15.40 3.25 -8.79
C CYS A 187 -14.29 4.11 -8.15
N PRO A 188 -13.00 3.80 -8.38
CA PRO A 188 -11.92 4.67 -7.95
C PRO A 188 -12.08 6.12 -8.39
N LEU A 189 -12.50 6.35 -9.64
CA LEU A 189 -12.61 7.72 -10.18
C LEU A 189 -13.60 8.57 -9.37
N ASP A 190 -14.64 7.95 -8.79
CA ASP A 190 -15.57 8.66 -7.89
C ASP A 190 -14.90 9.03 -6.55
N LEU A 191 -14.04 8.15 -6.00
CA LEU A 191 -13.27 8.44 -4.79
C LEU A 191 -12.25 9.58 -5.01
N TYR A 192 -11.62 9.63 -6.19
CA TYR A 192 -10.63 10.66 -6.52
C TYR A 192 -11.24 11.99 -6.99
N SER A 193 -12.56 12.05 -7.15
CA SER A 193 -13.19 13.14 -7.90
C SER A 193 -13.19 14.52 -7.23
N GLY A 194 -13.02 14.57 -5.92
CA GLY A 194 -13.25 15.79 -5.13
C GLY A 194 -14.73 16.23 -5.07
N ASP A 195 -15.62 15.62 -5.86
CA ASP A 195 -17.06 15.80 -5.77
C ASP A 195 -17.62 15.03 -4.59
N GLU A 196 -18.32 15.73 -3.71
CA GLU A 196 -18.77 15.17 -2.43
C GLU A 196 -19.74 14.00 -2.62
N VAL A 197 -20.62 14.08 -3.62
CA VAL A 197 -21.64 13.06 -3.88
C VAL A 197 -21.00 11.79 -4.45
N ARG A 198 -20.08 11.94 -5.41
CA ARG A 198 -19.31 10.84 -5.98
C ARG A 198 -18.41 10.18 -4.93
N MET A 199 -17.66 10.96 -4.15
CA MET A 199 -16.81 10.44 -3.08
C MET A 199 -17.63 9.68 -2.03
N LYS A 200 -18.77 10.23 -1.62
CA LYS A 200 -19.70 9.56 -0.71
C LYS A 200 -20.18 8.24 -1.29
N THR A 201 -20.57 8.21 -2.56
CA THR A 201 -21.01 7.00 -3.26
C THR A 201 -19.91 5.93 -3.29
N ALA A 202 -18.66 6.33 -3.52
CA ALA A 202 -17.53 5.43 -3.50
C ALA A 202 -17.28 4.84 -2.10
N LEU A 203 -17.34 5.65 -1.05
CA LEU A 203 -17.19 5.22 0.34
C LEU A 203 -18.33 4.29 0.78
N ASP A 204 -19.57 4.63 0.44
CA ASP A 204 -20.74 3.79 0.72
C ASP A 204 -20.59 2.41 0.03
N SER A 205 -20.15 2.38 -1.23
CA SER A 205 -19.90 1.14 -1.96
C SER A 205 -18.79 0.28 -1.33
N LEU A 206 -17.74 0.91 -0.78
CA LEU A 206 -16.69 0.19 -0.04
C LEU A 206 -17.22 -0.40 1.26
N CYS A 207 -18.05 0.35 2.00
CA CYS A 207 -18.67 -0.10 3.24
C CYS A 207 -19.66 -1.25 2.97
N ASP A 208 -20.51 -1.12 1.97
CA ASP A 208 -21.46 -2.16 1.56
C ASP A 208 -20.72 -3.45 1.20
N ALA A 209 -19.66 -3.35 0.38
CA ALA A 209 -18.82 -4.51 0.05
C ALA A 209 -18.13 -5.13 1.27
N TRP A 210 -17.70 -4.31 2.24
CA TRP A 210 -17.11 -4.79 3.49
C TRP A 210 -18.14 -5.55 4.34
N ILE A 211 -19.37 -5.04 4.45
CA ILE A 211 -20.48 -5.69 5.16
C ILE A 211 -20.87 -7.01 4.47
N GLU A 212 -21.14 -6.98 3.17
CA GLU A 212 -21.60 -8.14 2.39
C GLU A 212 -20.57 -9.28 2.36
N SER A 213 -19.28 -8.95 2.40
CA SER A 213 -18.20 -9.94 2.40
C SER A 213 -17.80 -10.42 3.80
N ASN A 214 -18.52 -10.01 4.84
CA ASN A 214 -18.14 -10.18 6.25
C ASN A 214 -16.67 -9.82 6.52
N GLY A 215 -16.21 -8.68 5.99
CA GLY A 215 -14.86 -8.17 6.18
C GLY A 215 -13.76 -8.85 5.36
N THR A 216 -14.10 -9.76 4.44
CA THR A 216 -13.09 -10.47 3.62
C THR A 216 -12.64 -9.69 2.38
N ILE A 217 -13.32 -8.60 2.02
CA ILE A 217 -12.90 -7.73 0.91
C ILE A 217 -11.55 -7.07 1.22
N ASN A 218 -10.67 -6.97 0.21
CA ASN A 218 -9.32 -6.46 0.39
C ASN A 218 -9.18 -4.94 0.20
N ASN A 219 -10.24 -4.25 -0.19
CA ASN A 219 -10.21 -2.82 -0.49
C ASN A 219 -10.57 -1.92 0.69
N PHE A 220 -11.12 -2.49 1.77
CA PHE A 220 -11.60 -1.74 2.92
C PHE A 220 -11.44 -2.57 4.19
N LYS A 221 -10.75 -2.03 5.19
CA LYS A 221 -10.60 -2.66 6.51
C LYS A 221 -10.74 -1.61 7.59
N VAL A 222 -11.32 -2.03 8.72
CA VAL A 222 -11.54 -1.14 9.87
C VAL A 222 -10.77 -1.70 11.06
N PHE A 223 -10.10 -0.80 11.79
CA PHE A 223 -9.33 -1.12 12.98
C PHE A 223 -9.78 -0.26 14.15
N VAL A 224 -9.94 -0.88 15.32
CA VAL A 224 -10.21 -0.21 16.59
C VAL A 224 -9.11 -0.62 17.56
N ARG A 225 -8.34 0.36 18.04
CA ARG A 225 -7.25 0.15 19.02
C ARG A 225 -6.29 -0.97 18.59
N GLY A 226 -5.93 -1.02 17.31
CA GLY A 226 -5.00 -2.00 16.74
C GLY A 226 -5.61 -3.34 16.35
N LYS A 227 -6.89 -3.59 16.67
CA LYS A 227 -7.59 -4.83 16.28
C LYS A 227 -8.42 -4.59 15.04
N MET A 228 -8.30 -5.46 14.04
CA MET A 228 -9.20 -5.47 12.89
C MET A 228 -10.60 -5.87 13.34
N ILE A 229 -11.60 -5.10 12.93
CA ILE A 229 -13.00 -5.30 13.30
C ILE A 229 -13.75 -5.85 12.09
N LEU A 230 -14.61 -6.83 12.35
CA LEU A 230 -15.54 -7.38 11.37
C LEU A 230 -16.89 -6.67 11.43
N PRO A 231 -17.71 -6.70 10.36
CA PRO A 231 -19.05 -6.10 10.37
C PRO A 231 -19.95 -6.56 11.52
N GLU A 232 -19.78 -7.80 11.98
CA GLU A 232 -20.49 -8.38 13.13
C GLU A 232 -20.12 -7.73 14.48
N ASP A 233 -18.89 -7.22 14.63
CA ASP A 233 -18.36 -6.60 15.85
C ASP A 233 -18.60 -5.07 15.92
N ARG A 234 -19.56 -4.58 15.13
CA ARG A 234 -19.86 -3.14 14.92
C ARG A 234 -20.25 -2.35 16.18
N SER A 235 -20.61 -3.02 17.28
CA SER A 235 -20.85 -2.33 18.56
C SER A 235 -19.65 -1.50 19.01
N SER A 236 -18.43 -1.98 18.71
CA SER A 236 -17.18 -1.29 19.02
C SER A 236 -16.94 -0.03 18.16
N LEU A 237 -17.62 0.08 17.01
CA LEU A 237 -17.49 1.21 16.07
C LEU A 237 -18.46 2.35 16.42
N ILE A 238 -19.72 1.99 16.73
CA ILE A 238 -20.80 2.97 16.93
C ILE A 238 -20.44 3.96 18.05
N GLY A 239 -19.90 3.48 19.17
CA GLY A 239 -19.50 4.36 20.28
C GLY A 239 -18.26 5.24 20.03
N LEU A 240 -17.58 5.10 18.89
CA LEU A 240 -16.33 5.83 18.59
C LEU A 240 -16.43 6.83 17.44
N VAL A 241 -17.43 6.69 16.56
CA VAL A 241 -17.46 7.42 15.28
C VAL A 241 -18.60 8.45 15.23
N ASN A 242 -19.75 8.13 15.83
CA ASN A 242 -20.88 9.00 16.15
C ASN A 242 -22.04 8.09 16.61
N ASP A 243 -22.96 8.58 17.46
CA ASP A 243 -24.13 7.84 18.00
C ASP A 243 -25.16 7.35 16.95
N LYS A 244 -24.75 7.16 15.69
CA LYS A 244 -25.56 6.59 14.61
C LYS A 244 -25.67 5.08 14.77
N GLN A 245 -26.89 4.56 14.58
CA GLN A 245 -27.16 3.13 14.62
C GLN A 245 -26.61 2.37 13.39
N ASP A 246 -26.28 3.10 12.31
CA ASP A 246 -25.74 2.54 11.06
C ASP A 246 -24.23 2.77 10.95
N ALA A 247 -23.47 1.67 10.94
CA ALA A 247 -22.01 1.68 10.80
C ALA A 247 -21.54 2.25 9.46
N LYS A 248 -22.27 2.01 8.36
CA LYS A 248 -21.94 2.59 7.04
C LYS A 248 -22.02 4.11 7.11
N GLU A 249 -23.15 4.62 7.58
CA GLU A 249 -23.38 6.06 7.66
C GLU A 249 -22.36 6.72 8.58
N ALA A 250 -22.04 6.11 9.72
CA ALA A 250 -21.03 6.59 10.66
C ALA A 250 -19.63 6.66 10.01
N LEU A 251 -19.18 5.57 9.36
CA LEU A 251 -17.89 5.52 8.69
C LEU A 251 -17.80 6.54 7.54
N THR A 252 -18.78 6.57 6.65
CA THR A 252 -18.78 7.53 5.53
C THR A 252 -18.78 8.97 6.03
N THR A 253 -19.59 9.29 7.05
CA THR A 253 -19.64 10.65 7.64
C THR A 253 -18.30 11.06 8.24
N ALA A 254 -17.55 10.13 8.84
CA ALA A 254 -16.27 10.41 9.46
C ALA A 254 -15.10 10.48 8.45
N LEU A 255 -15.11 9.65 7.42
CA LEU A 255 -14.02 9.55 6.45
C LEU A 255 -14.06 10.66 5.40
N LEU A 256 -15.26 11.01 4.92
CA LEU A 256 -15.44 11.94 3.80
C LEU A 256 -14.78 13.31 4.05
N PRO A 257 -14.96 13.98 5.20
CA PRO A 257 -14.33 15.28 5.44
C PRO A 257 -12.81 15.21 5.39
N ILE A 258 -12.20 14.15 5.95
CA ILE A 258 -10.75 13.97 6.00
C ILE A 258 -10.18 13.74 4.59
N LEU A 259 -10.83 12.87 3.80
CA LEU A 259 -10.41 12.59 2.44
C LEU A 259 -10.56 13.80 1.51
N LYS A 260 -11.54 14.65 1.77
CA LYS A 260 -11.77 15.89 1.02
C LYS A 260 -10.80 17.01 1.43
N SER A 261 -10.48 17.12 2.72
CA SER A 261 -9.63 18.20 3.25
C SER A 261 -8.12 17.93 3.07
N THR A 262 -7.73 16.67 2.91
CA THR A 262 -6.32 16.29 2.69
C THR A 262 -5.99 16.20 1.20
N PRO A 263 -4.81 16.66 0.75
CA PRO A 263 -4.43 16.61 -0.67
C PRO A 263 -3.98 15.22 -1.13
N VAL A 264 -4.02 14.20 -0.26
CA VAL A 264 -3.38 12.90 -0.49
C VAL A 264 -3.92 12.18 -1.73
N LEU A 265 -5.24 12.22 -1.98
CA LEU A 265 -5.84 11.60 -3.16
C LEU A 265 -5.47 12.35 -4.45
N GLN A 266 -5.39 13.68 -4.41
CA GLN A 266 -4.97 14.50 -5.56
C GLN A 266 -3.50 14.24 -5.90
N ILE A 267 -2.63 14.19 -4.89
CA ILE A 267 -1.21 13.84 -5.04
C ILE A 267 -1.09 12.45 -5.64
N LEU A 268 -1.84 11.49 -5.10
CA LEU A 268 -1.78 10.10 -5.55
C LEU A 268 -2.26 9.95 -6.99
N SER A 269 -3.40 10.55 -7.37
CA SER A 269 -3.90 10.51 -8.75
C SER A 269 -2.90 11.14 -9.74
N ARG A 270 -2.37 12.32 -9.42
CA ARG A 270 -1.34 12.99 -10.24
C ARG A 270 -0.12 12.09 -10.45
N LEU A 271 0.40 11.49 -9.39
CA LEU A 271 1.57 10.60 -9.47
C LEU A 271 1.24 9.35 -10.30
N GLN A 272 0.10 8.71 -10.08
CA GLN A 272 -0.32 7.54 -10.85
C GLN A 272 -0.39 7.85 -12.36
N GLN A 273 -0.98 8.98 -12.74
CA GLN A 273 -1.18 9.37 -14.13
C GLN A 273 0.11 9.84 -14.80
N THR A 274 0.84 10.77 -14.19
CA THR A 274 2.04 11.37 -14.80
C THR A 274 3.23 10.42 -14.87
N LEU A 275 3.27 9.40 -14.00
CA LEU A 275 4.27 8.33 -14.06
C LEU A 275 3.86 7.17 -14.98
N ASP A 276 2.64 7.16 -15.53
CA ASP A 276 2.20 6.18 -16.52
C ASP A 276 1.62 6.86 -17.79
N PRO A 277 2.42 7.68 -18.50
CA PRO A 277 1.93 8.42 -19.65
C PRO A 277 1.66 7.53 -20.87
N LEU A 278 2.26 6.34 -20.92
CA LEU A 278 2.22 5.44 -22.08
C LEU A 278 1.17 4.34 -21.95
N ASP A 279 0.61 4.13 -20.77
CA ASP A 279 -0.04 2.87 -20.41
C ASP A 279 0.93 1.66 -20.59
N ILE A 280 0.56 0.49 -20.07
CA ILE A 280 1.37 -0.73 -20.27
C ILE A 280 1.43 -1.15 -21.74
N GLU A 281 0.40 -0.86 -22.55
CA GLU A 281 0.40 -1.14 -24.00
C GLU A 281 1.47 -0.34 -24.72
N GLY A 282 1.55 0.98 -24.46
CA GLY A 282 2.57 1.84 -25.05
C GLY A 282 3.97 1.42 -24.61
N LEU A 283 4.16 1.17 -23.32
CA LEU A 283 5.45 0.70 -22.81
C LEU A 283 5.86 -0.64 -23.44
N ALA A 284 4.93 -1.59 -23.56
CA ALA A 284 5.17 -2.88 -24.21
C ALA A 284 5.45 -2.78 -25.71
N SER A 285 4.96 -1.73 -26.39
CA SER A 285 5.28 -1.49 -27.80
C SER A 285 6.71 -0.99 -28.00
N LEU A 286 7.28 -0.30 -27.01
CA LEU A 286 8.62 0.28 -27.04
C LEU A 286 9.68 -0.69 -26.53
N CYS A 287 9.35 -1.45 -25.48
CA CYS A 287 10.18 -2.51 -24.95
C CYS A 287 9.83 -3.82 -25.66
N ASN A 288 10.81 -4.53 -26.23
CA ASN A 288 10.65 -5.99 -26.34
C ASN A 288 10.75 -6.55 -24.91
N LEU A 289 9.65 -6.53 -24.13
CA LEU A 289 9.55 -6.87 -22.69
C LEU A 289 10.07 -8.27 -22.31
N GLN A 290 10.67 -9.00 -23.24
CA GLN A 290 11.42 -10.23 -23.02
C GLN A 290 12.70 -10.02 -22.20
N SER A 291 13.31 -8.81 -22.21
CA SER A 291 14.49 -8.50 -21.37
C SER A 291 14.53 -7.02 -20.97
N PRO A 292 13.76 -6.59 -19.95
CA PRO A 292 13.66 -5.19 -19.52
C PRO A 292 14.87 -4.69 -18.71
N GLY A 293 15.88 -5.54 -18.49
CA GLY A 293 17.07 -5.25 -17.68
C GLY A 293 16.89 -5.61 -16.19
N PRO A 294 17.88 -5.27 -15.34
CA PRO A 294 17.84 -5.59 -13.92
C PRO A 294 16.86 -4.70 -13.14
N ASP A 295 16.53 -5.16 -11.93
CA ASP A 295 15.76 -4.37 -10.98
C ASP A 295 16.49 -3.06 -10.62
N PRO A 296 15.75 -1.94 -10.43
CA PRO A 296 16.39 -0.66 -10.21
C PRO A 296 17.05 -0.58 -8.84
N THR A 297 18.24 0.01 -8.81
CA THR A 297 18.92 0.33 -7.56
C THR A 297 18.32 1.57 -6.90
N VAL A 298 18.57 1.77 -5.61
CA VAL A 298 18.15 2.99 -4.89
C VAL A 298 18.75 4.26 -5.51
N THR A 299 20.00 4.19 -5.99
CA THR A 299 20.64 5.30 -6.71
C THR A 299 19.90 5.61 -8.01
N GLU A 300 19.58 4.58 -8.79
CA GLU A 300 18.82 4.76 -10.05
C GLU A 300 17.43 5.34 -9.80
N TRP A 301 16.75 4.91 -8.74
CA TRP A 301 15.49 5.51 -8.29
C TRP A 301 15.64 6.98 -7.93
N THR A 302 16.69 7.33 -7.19
CA THR A 302 16.96 8.71 -6.77
C THR A 302 17.20 9.62 -7.98
N ASP A 303 18.00 9.15 -8.94
CA ASP A 303 18.29 9.87 -10.19
C ASP A 303 17.04 9.99 -11.08
N PHE A 304 16.20 8.96 -11.12
CA PHE A 304 14.92 9.02 -11.81
C PHE A 304 13.99 10.07 -11.19
N VAL A 305 13.82 10.06 -9.86
CA VAL A 305 12.95 11.03 -9.17
C VAL A 305 13.43 12.46 -9.39
N THR A 306 14.75 12.70 -9.37
CA THR A 306 15.33 14.01 -9.73
C THR A 306 14.91 14.43 -11.13
N ARG A 307 15.14 13.58 -12.14
CA ARG A 307 14.75 13.87 -13.53
C ARG A 307 13.24 14.07 -13.70
N TYR A 308 12.41 13.28 -13.01
CA TYR A 308 10.95 13.41 -13.05
C TYR A 308 10.48 14.76 -12.46
N LEU A 309 11.10 15.23 -11.37
CA LEU A 309 10.74 16.50 -10.74
C LEU A 309 11.24 17.73 -11.52
N GLU A 310 12.36 17.62 -12.23
CA GLU A 310 12.94 18.71 -13.02
C GLU A 310 12.31 18.84 -14.42
N ALA A 311 11.76 17.75 -14.97
CA ALA A 311 11.23 17.75 -16.33
C ALA A 311 9.80 18.32 -16.40
N PRO A 312 9.51 19.22 -17.35
CA PRO A 312 8.15 19.74 -17.57
C PRO A 312 7.21 18.69 -18.17
N SER A 313 7.76 17.69 -18.87
CA SER A 313 7.01 16.59 -19.48
C SER A 313 7.88 15.34 -19.58
N PRO A 314 7.28 14.13 -19.63
CA PRO A 314 8.03 12.90 -19.91
C PRO A 314 8.78 13.02 -21.24
N PRO A 315 10.02 12.50 -21.33
CA PRO A 315 10.77 12.53 -22.57
C PRO A 315 10.11 11.62 -23.62
N PRO A 316 10.19 11.96 -24.92
CA PRO A 316 9.70 11.06 -25.97
C PRO A 316 10.52 9.75 -25.93
N PRO A 317 9.87 8.60 -26.19
CA PRO A 317 10.56 7.32 -26.20
C PRO A 317 11.41 7.18 -27.47
N ALA A 318 12.60 7.76 -27.48
CA ALA A 318 13.48 7.85 -28.65
C ALA A 318 14.69 6.90 -28.61
N ASP A 319 15.18 6.56 -27.41
CA ASP A 319 16.37 5.73 -27.22
C ASP A 319 16.28 4.85 -25.95
N ALA A 320 17.33 4.07 -25.69
CA ALA A 320 17.40 3.17 -24.55
C ALA A 320 17.36 3.88 -23.18
N ALA A 321 17.90 5.09 -23.07
CA ALA A 321 17.87 5.85 -21.82
C ALA A 321 16.45 6.37 -21.53
N HIS A 322 15.76 6.84 -22.56
CA HIS A 322 14.34 7.19 -22.48
C HIS A 322 13.46 5.98 -22.18
N LEU A 323 13.78 4.82 -22.75
CA LEU A 323 13.08 3.57 -22.42
C LEU A 323 13.22 3.22 -20.93
N ARG A 324 14.43 3.31 -20.39
CA ARG A 324 14.68 3.04 -18.97
C ARG A 324 13.93 4.02 -18.07
N TYR A 325 13.86 5.31 -18.46
CA TYR A 325 13.04 6.29 -17.76
C TYR A 325 11.56 5.86 -17.69
N HIS A 326 10.97 5.44 -18.81
CA HIS A 326 9.55 5.03 -18.86
C HIS A 326 9.28 3.74 -18.09
N ILE A 327 10.24 2.81 -18.06
CA ILE A 327 10.18 1.62 -17.19
C ILE A 327 10.11 2.03 -15.71
N LEU A 328 11.02 2.88 -15.25
CA LEU A 328 11.06 3.36 -13.86
C LEU A 328 9.80 4.12 -13.50
N ALA A 329 9.33 5.00 -14.40
CA ALA A 329 8.08 5.71 -14.25
C ALA A 329 6.91 4.74 -14.05
N HIS A 330 6.76 3.74 -14.94
CA HIS A 330 5.66 2.79 -14.84
C HIS A 330 5.71 1.92 -13.58
N LEU A 331 6.90 1.49 -13.15
CA LEU A 331 7.08 0.74 -11.90
C LEU A 331 6.72 1.58 -10.67
N LEU A 332 7.06 2.87 -10.66
CA LEU A 332 6.70 3.78 -9.58
C LEU A 332 5.20 4.12 -9.60
N SER A 333 4.62 4.33 -10.79
CA SER A 333 3.17 4.44 -10.95
C SER A 333 2.45 3.21 -10.40
N ALA A 334 2.93 2.00 -10.71
CA ALA A 334 2.39 0.74 -10.20
C ALA A 334 2.49 0.65 -8.67
N THR A 335 3.54 1.23 -8.06
CA THR A 335 3.66 1.35 -6.61
C THR A 335 2.52 2.19 -6.03
N PHE A 336 2.24 3.36 -6.61
CA PHE A 336 1.14 4.23 -6.21
C PHE A 336 -0.26 3.68 -6.54
N LYS A 337 -0.40 2.88 -7.60
CA LYS A 337 -1.65 2.22 -7.98
C LYS A 337 -2.06 1.08 -7.04
N ASP A 338 -1.08 0.42 -6.42
CA ASP A 338 -1.27 -0.74 -5.55
C ASP A 338 -1.13 -0.41 -4.04
N CYS A 339 -0.85 0.85 -3.69
CA CYS A 339 -0.72 1.29 -2.31
C CYS A 339 -2.07 1.23 -1.55
N SER A 340 -1.99 1.40 -0.24
CA SER A 340 -3.16 1.55 0.63
C SER A 340 -3.11 2.90 1.37
N LEU A 341 -4.26 3.44 1.74
CA LEU A 341 -4.40 4.67 2.51
C LEU A 341 -4.99 4.33 3.87
N ILE A 342 -4.31 4.68 4.96
CA ILE A 342 -4.88 4.62 6.30
C ILE A 342 -5.40 6.00 6.70
N VAL A 343 -6.69 6.09 6.97
CA VAL A 343 -7.37 7.28 7.49
C VAL A 343 -7.64 7.08 8.98
N ARG A 344 -7.21 8.03 9.82
CA ARG A 344 -7.42 7.96 11.28
C ARG A 344 -8.44 8.99 11.75
N VAL A 345 -9.38 8.53 12.57
CA VAL A 345 -10.46 9.33 13.16
C VAL A 345 -10.35 9.23 14.69
N PRO A 346 -10.46 10.33 15.45
CA PRO A 346 -10.73 11.71 15.02
C PRO A 346 -9.49 12.51 14.60
N ASP A 347 -8.30 11.91 14.63
CA ASP A 347 -7.03 12.61 14.42
C ASP A 347 -6.92 13.33 13.05
N GLY A 348 -7.74 12.94 12.07
CA GLY A 348 -7.88 13.67 10.81
C GLY A 348 -6.72 13.45 9.85
N THR A 349 -5.96 12.37 10.04
CA THR A 349 -4.76 12.08 9.23
C THR A 349 -5.05 11.04 8.17
N ALA A 350 -4.42 11.18 7.00
CA ALA A 350 -4.47 10.21 5.92
C ALA A 350 -3.03 9.87 5.48
N THR A 351 -2.64 8.61 5.60
CA THR A 351 -1.25 8.14 5.43
C THR A 351 -1.18 7.01 4.41
N LEU A 352 -0.32 7.15 3.41
CA LEU A 352 -0.07 6.11 2.41
C LEU A 352 0.87 5.03 2.96
N ILE A 353 0.55 3.77 2.70
CA ILE A 353 1.33 2.59 3.06
C ILE A 353 1.45 1.64 1.87
N ASP A 354 2.23 0.56 2.02
CA ASP A 354 2.51 -0.43 0.97
C ASP A 354 3.21 0.18 -0.28
N LEU A 355 4.12 1.13 -0.03
CA LEU A 355 4.85 1.89 -1.06
C LEU A 355 6.21 1.28 -1.44
N ASP A 356 6.42 -0.01 -1.19
CA ASP A 356 7.64 -0.68 -1.65
C ASP A 356 7.67 -0.73 -3.19
N PRO A 357 8.84 -0.41 -3.80
CA PRO A 357 8.97 -0.35 -5.24
C PRO A 357 8.66 -1.70 -5.87
N LYS A 358 7.99 -1.68 -7.03
CA LYS A 358 7.68 -2.91 -7.77
C LYS A 358 8.91 -3.38 -8.56
N SER A 359 9.10 -4.70 -8.58
CA SER A 359 10.12 -5.35 -9.40
C SER A 359 9.75 -5.34 -10.89
N ILE A 360 10.77 -5.19 -11.72
CA ILE A 360 10.69 -5.14 -13.18
C ILE A 360 10.13 -6.41 -13.80
N ASP A 361 10.32 -7.56 -13.16
CA ASP A 361 9.83 -8.86 -13.60
C ASP A 361 8.29 -8.91 -13.63
N ARG A 362 7.62 -7.96 -12.98
CA ARG A 362 6.16 -7.86 -12.99
C ARG A 362 5.59 -7.26 -14.28
N LEU A 363 6.38 -6.53 -15.07
CA LEU A 363 5.89 -5.85 -16.28
C LEU A 363 5.20 -6.81 -17.24
N ARG A 364 5.82 -7.96 -17.53
CA ARG A 364 5.23 -8.99 -18.41
C ARG A 364 3.91 -9.53 -17.86
N LYS A 365 3.83 -9.73 -16.55
CA LYS A 365 2.59 -10.18 -15.89
C LYS A 365 1.49 -9.12 -16.01
N TRP A 366 1.83 -7.86 -15.84
CA TRP A 366 0.87 -6.76 -15.95
C TRP A 366 0.37 -6.55 -17.38
N GLU A 367 1.27 -6.61 -18.36
CA GLU A 367 0.93 -6.57 -19.79
C GLU A 367 -0.02 -7.70 -20.16
N LYS A 368 0.30 -8.94 -19.77
CA LYS A 368 -0.55 -10.09 -20.02
C LYS A 368 -1.94 -9.92 -19.40
N MET A 369 -1.98 -9.54 -18.11
CA MET A 369 -3.24 -9.31 -17.40
C MET A 369 -4.05 -8.17 -18.02
N ASP A 370 -3.39 -7.13 -18.54
CA ASP A 370 -4.07 -6.05 -19.25
C ASP A 370 -4.77 -6.53 -20.53
N LYS A 371 -4.04 -7.27 -21.37
CA LYS A 371 -4.59 -7.88 -22.58
C LYS A 371 -5.77 -8.82 -22.27
N GLU A 372 -5.62 -9.66 -21.24
CA GLU A 372 -6.68 -10.58 -20.80
C GLU A 372 -7.94 -9.83 -20.35
N LEU A 373 -7.80 -8.75 -19.59
CA LEU A 373 -8.92 -7.95 -19.11
C LEU A 373 -9.64 -7.21 -20.24
N VAL A 374 -8.90 -6.60 -21.16
CA VAL A 374 -9.48 -5.94 -22.34
C VAL A 374 -10.20 -6.96 -23.22
N ALA A 375 -9.58 -8.10 -23.51
CA ALA A 375 -10.19 -9.15 -24.34
C ALA A 375 -11.47 -9.72 -23.70
N ALA A 376 -11.47 -9.97 -22.40
CA ALA A 376 -12.66 -10.43 -21.69
C ALA A 376 -13.78 -9.38 -21.72
N TYR A 377 -13.44 -8.11 -21.49
CA TYR A 377 -14.43 -7.02 -21.47
C TYR A 377 -14.94 -6.65 -22.87
N ALA A 378 -14.18 -6.92 -23.93
CA ALA A 378 -14.63 -6.76 -25.30
C ALA A 378 -15.86 -7.63 -25.64
N ASN A 379 -16.04 -8.76 -24.94
CA ASN A 379 -17.22 -9.63 -25.08
C ASN A 379 -18.48 -9.08 -24.38
N VAL A 380 -18.35 -8.05 -23.54
CA VAL A 380 -19.50 -7.37 -22.94
C VAL A 380 -20.16 -6.49 -24.00
N PRO A 381 -21.49 -6.60 -24.23
CA PRO A 381 -22.21 -5.75 -25.17
C PRO A 381 -21.97 -4.27 -24.87
N VAL A 382 -21.80 -3.45 -25.91
CA VAL A 382 -21.43 -2.03 -25.74
C VAL A 382 -22.41 -1.27 -24.85
N ALA A 383 -23.72 -1.58 -24.94
CA ALA A 383 -24.76 -0.97 -24.12
C ALA A 383 -24.65 -1.30 -22.62
N ASP A 384 -24.01 -2.43 -22.27
CA ASP A 384 -23.84 -2.89 -20.89
C ASP A 384 -22.48 -2.50 -20.29
N ARG A 385 -21.59 -1.90 -21.10
CA ARG A 385 -20.28 -1.46 -20.62
C ARG A 385 -20.44 -0.24 -19.74
N LYS A 386 -19.82 -0.28 -18.55
CA LYS A 386 -19.78 0.85 -17.64
C LYS A 386 -18.97 2.01 -18.23
N VAL A 387 -19.60 3.18 -18.33
CA VAL A 387 -18.91 4.45 -18.59
C VAL A 387 -18.58 5.09 -17.25
N CYS A 388 -17.29 5.18 -16.95
CA CYS A 388 -16.79 5.83 -15.74
C CYS A 388 -16.54 7.30 -16.05
N ALA A 389 -17.01 8.20 -15.18
CA ALA A 389 -16.60 9.60 -15.24
C ALA A 389 -15.16 9.71 -14.73
N ASP A 390 -14.31 10.47 -15.42
CA ASP A 390 -12.95 10.72 -14.95
C ASP A 390 -12.95 11.40 -13.58
N ALA A 391 -11.83 11.33 -12.86
CA ALA A 391 -11.72 11.89 -11.51
C ALA A 391 -12.03 13.39 -11.53
#